data_AF-A0A1C5LT31-F1
#
_entry.id   AF-A0A1C5LT31-F1
#
_cell.length_a   1.000
_cell.length_b   1.000
_cell.length_c   1.000
_cell.angle_alpha   90.00
_cell.angle_beta   90.00
_cell.angle_gamma   90.00
#
_symmetry.space_group_name_H-M   'P 1'
#
loop_
_entity.id
_entity.type
_entity.pdbx_description
1 polymer ?
#
loop_
_entity_poly.entity_id
_entity_poly.type
_entity_poly.pdbx_seq_one_letter_code
_entity_poly.pdbx_strand_id
1 'polypeptide(L)'
;MKIDLIFEKYFRFLTLLFWPIICYKWIFIQNKYIEYILFSIYTFCGLVYIIAIILYYTKEKKLRDINLWYRLNTSTSYILTLSNFLLFPTNITLLYLKFISIFVYFYFSCKMVFKFKNEEGVVGIISSLLLISIAIFY
;
A
#
# COMPACT_ATOMS: atom_id res chain seq x y z
N MET A 1 8.47 21.90 -2.73
CA MET A 1 8.23 21.67 -4.17
C MET A 1 9.09 20.55 -4.76
N LYS A 2 10.44 20.63 -4.78
CA LYS A 2 11.28 19.52 -5.31
C LYS A 2 11.19 18.23 -4.49
N ILE A 3 11.11 18.32 -3.16
CA ILE A 3 11.08 17.16 -2.25
C ILE A 3 9.72 16.44 -2.30
N ASP A 4 8.62 17.20 -2.39
CA ASP A 4 7.26 16.65 -2.51
C ASP A 4 7.12 15.76 -3.77
N LEU A 5 7.71 16.23 -4.88
CA LEU A 5 7.82 15.49 -6.15
C LEU A 5 8.63 14.20 -6.03
N ILE A 6 9.69 14.18 -5.21
CA ILE A 6 10.49 12.96 -4.98
C ILE A 6 9.64 11.94 -4.22
N PHE A 7 8.95 12.36 -3.16
CA PHE A 7 8.06 11.47 -2.41
C PHE A 7 6.91 10.93 -3.26
N GLU A 8 6.34 11.76 -4.13
CA GLU A 8 5.30 11.34 -5.07
C GLU A 8 5.81 10.29 -6.06
N LYS A 9 6.98 10.52 -6.68
CA LYS A 9 7.58 9.54 -7.59
C LYS A 9 7.93 8.23 -6.89
N TYR A 10 8.47 8.30 -5.68
CA TYR A 10 8.80 7.12 -4.88
C TYR A 10 7.53 6.33 -4.52
N PHE A 11 6.47 7.02 -4.13
CA PHE A 11 5.17 6.41 -3.86
C PHE A 11 4.61 5.68 -5.09
N ARG A 12 4.61 6.34 -6.24
CA ARG A 12 4.15 5.72 -7.50
C ARG A 12 4.99 4.49 -7.87
N PHE A 13 6.30 4.55 -7.64
CA PHE A 13 7.19 3.41 -7.84
C PHE A 13 6.83 2.22 -6.93
N LEU A 14 6.61 2.46 -5.63
CA LEU A 14 6.14 1.41 -4.71
C LEU A 14 4.82 0.80 -5.15
N THR A 15 3.84 1.65 -5.52
CA THR A 15 2.54 1.18 -6.01
C THR A 15 2.65 0.36 -7.28
N LEU A 16 3.55 0.73 -8.19
CA LEU A 16 3.76 0.00 -9.43
C LEU A 16 4.48 -1.33 -9.19
N LEU A 17 5.45 -1.38 -8.26
CA LEU A 17 6.15 -2.61 -7.88
C LEU A 17 5.26 -3.64 -7.19
N PHE A 18 4.23 -3.18 -6.46
CA PHE A 18 3.32 -4.05 -5.74
C PHE A 18 2.59 -5.05 -6.66
N TRP A 19 2.14 -4.59 -7.84
CA TRP A 19 1.33 -5.41 -8.75
C TRP A 19 2.09 -6.60 -9.36
N PRO A 20 3.31 -6.44 -9.92
CA PRO A 20 4.11 -7.55 -10.39
C PRO A 20 4.35 -8.63 -9.32
N ILE A 21 4.49 -8.25 -8.05
CA ILE A 21 4.70 -9.21 -6.95
C ILE A 21 3.44 -10.07 -6.74
N ILE A 22 2.24 -9.48 -6.81
CA ILE A 22 0.99 -10.24 -6.77
C ILE A 22 0.87 -11.15 -8.00
N CYS A 23 1.13 -10.62 -9.20
CA CYS A 23 1.08 -11.41 -10.44
C CYS A 23 2.06 -12.59 -10.41
N TYR A 24 3.24 -12.42 -9.79
CA TYR A 24 4.23 -13.49 -9.64
C TYR A 24 3.61 -14.71 -8.94
N LYS A 25 2.94 -14.50 -7.80
CA LYS A 25 2.34 -15.59 -7.02
C LYS A 25 1.15 -16.27 -7.71
N TRP A 26 0.46 -15.58 -8.62
CA TRP A 26 -0.66 -16.14 -9.38
C TRP A 26 -0.24 -16.92 -10.63
N ILE A 27 0.78 -16.45 -11.35
CA ILE A 27 1.12 -16.99 -12.68
C ILE A 27 2.26 -18.02 -12.61
N PHE A 28 3.22 -17.84 -11.71
CA PHE A 28 4.45 -18.63 -11.68
C PHE A 28 4.41 -19.78 -10.67
N ILE A 29 5.35 -20.71 -10.85
CA ILE A 29 5.55 -21.84 -9.92
C ILE A 29 5.92 -21.30 -8.54
N GLN A 30 5.13 -21.67 -7.53
CA GLN A 30 5.29 -21.22 -6.17
C GLN A 30 6.65 -21.64 -5.60
N ASN A 31 7.47 -20.65 -5.23
CA ASN A 31 8.74 -20.86 -4.56
C ASN A 31 8.82 -19.97 -3.32
N LYS A 32 8.68 -20.60 -2.14
CA LYS A 32 8.69 -19.91 -0.84
C LYS A 32 9.92 -19.02 -0.61
N TYR A 33 11.08 -19.42 -1.14
CA TYR A 33 12.31 -18.64 -1.00
C TYR A 33 12.24 -17.32 -1.79
N ILE A 34 11.75 -17.37 -3.03
CA ILE A 34 11.59 -16.18 -3.88
C ILE A 34 10.49 -15.27 -3.32
N GLU A 35 9.36 -15.84 -2.88
CA GLU A 35 8.27 -15.09 -2.25
C GLU A 35 8.74 -14.33 -1.01
N TYR A 36 9.57 -14.95 -0.17
CA TYR A 36 10.16 -14.30 1.00
C TYR A 36 11.08 -13.14 0.60
N ILE A 37 11.97 -13.34 -0.37
CA ILE A 37 12.87 -12.27 -0.84
C ILE A 37 12.08 -11.08 -1.40
N LEU A 38 11.07 -11.34 -2.24
CA LEU A 38 10.22 -10.30 -2.83
C LEU A 38 9.48 -9.51 -1.74
N PHE A 39 8.92 -10.20 -0.75
CA PHE A 39 8.28 -9.57 0.40
C PHE A 39 9.25 -8.71 1.21
N SER A 40 10.44 -9.25 1.52
CA SER A 40 11.44 -8.56 2.32
C SER A 40 11.94 -7.27 1.65
N ILE A 41 12.26 -7.32 0.35
CA ILE A 41 12.69 -6.15 -0.41
C ILE A 41 11.59 -5.09 -0.43
N TYR A 42 10.36 -5.48 -0.76
CA TYR A 42 9.24 -4.55 -0.82
C TYR A 42 8.97 -3.91 0.54
N THR A 43 8.95 -4.71 1.61
CA THR A 43 8.69 -4.23 2.98
C THR A 43 9.79 -3.28 3.45
N PHE A 44 11.06 -3.59 3.14
CA PHE A 44 12.17 -2.70 3.47
C PHE A 44 12.02 -1.34 2.79
N CYS A 45 11.77 -1.30 1.48
CA CYS A 45 11.54 -0.06 0.75
C CYS A 45 10.30 0.70 1.27
N GLY A 46 9.22 -0.01 1.58
CA GLY A 46 7.99 0.56 2.13
C GLY A 46 8.20 1.20 3.51
N LEU A 47 8.93 0.54 4.40
CA LEU A 47 9.25 1.07 5.74
C LEU A 47 10.13 2.32 5.66
N VAL A 48 11.17 2.31 4.81
CA VAL A 48 12.01 3.49 4.57
C VAL A 48 11.17 4.67 4.10
N TYR A 49 10.22 4.44 3.19
CA TYR A 49 9.30 5.48 2.71
C TYR A 49 8.39 6.02 3.81
N ILE A 50 7.77 5.14 4.60
CA ILE A 50 6.88 5.51 5.71
C ILE A 50 7.63 6.39 6.73
N ILE A 51 8.85 5.99 7.12
CA ILE A 51 9.65 6.77 8.06
C ILE A 51 10.03 8.13 7.45
N ALA A 52 10.48 8.15 6.20
CA ALA A 52 10.91 9.37 5.53
C ALA A 52 9.76 10.39 5.36
N ILE A 53 8.56 9.94 4.97
CA ILE A 53 7.42 10.84 4.77
C ILE A 53 6.91 11.40 6.10
N ILE A 54 6.88 10.60 7.17
CA ILE A 54 6.49 11.06 8.51
C ILE A 54 7.46 12.13 9.02
N LEU A 55 8.77 11.90 8.91
CA LEU A 55 9.79 12.85 9.35
C LEU A 55 9.68 14.18 8.58
N TYR A 56 9.48 14.12 7.27
CA TYR A 56 9.34 15.31 6.43
C TYR A 56 8.11 16.14 6.80
N TYR A 57 6.93 15.52 6.89
CA TYR A 57 5.69 16.22 7.20
C TYR A 57 5.63 16.72 8.65
N THR A 58 6.34 16.07 9.58
CA THR A 58 6.51 16.56 10.96
C THR A 58 7.33 17.85 10.97
N LYS A 59 8.45 17.89 10.23
CA LYS A 59 9.29 19.10 10.10
C LYS A 59 8.52 20.27 9.48
N GLU A 60 7.70 19.97 8.47
CA GLU A 60 6.87 20.96 7.78
C GLU A 60 5.60 21.37 8.54
N LYS A 61 5.32 20.77 9.72
CA LYS A 61 4.07 20.97 10.50
C LYS A 61 2.77 20.74 9.70
N LYS A 62 2.82 19.94 8.64
CA LYS A 62 1.70 19.66 7.72
C LYS A 62 1.02 18.31 7.99
N LEU A 63 1.05 17.81 9.23
CA LEU A 63 0.53 16.50 9.63
C LEU A 63 -0.97 16.27 9.35
N ARG A 64 -1.73 17.34 9.09
CA ARG A 64 -3.16 17.26 8.73
C ARG A 64 -3.41 17.08 7.22
N ASP A 65 -2.36 17.04 6.40
CA ASP A 65 -2.49 16.87 4.96
C ASP A 65 -3.09 15.50 4.62
N ILE A 66 -4.16 15.51 3.83
CA ILE A 66 -4.86 14.30 3.38
C ILE A 66 -3.94 13.41 2.55
N ASN A 67 -2.99 13.99 1.82
CA ASN A 67 -2.06 13.25 0.97
C ASN A 67 -1.13 12.36 1.80
N LEU A 68 -0.70 12.82 2.98
CA LEU A 68 0.09 12.02 3.91
C LEU A 68 -0.73 10.82 4.41
N TRP A 69 -1.95 11.07 4.89
CA TRP A 69 -2.80 10.00 5.42
C TRP A 69 -3.15 8.97 4.35
N TYR A 70 -3.46 9.42 3.14
CA TYR A 70 -3.69 8.53 2.00
C TYR A 70 -2.47 7.63 1.75
N ARG A 71 -1.28 8.23 1.54
CA ARG A 71 -0.05 7.51 1.20
C ARG A 71 0.37 6.52 2.29
N LEU A 72 0.25 6.90 3.57
CA LEU A 72 0.56 6.01 4.69
C LEU A 72 -0.36 4.80 4.74
N ASN A 73 -1.66 5.02 4.57
CA ASN A 73 -2.63 3.92 4.57
C ASN A 73 -2.41 2.99 3.37
N THR A 74 -2.17 3.52 2.17
CA THR A 74 -1.85 2.71 0.99
C THR A 74 -0.62 1.82 1.22
N SER A 75 0.50 2.40 1.65
CA SER A 75 1.73 1.64 1.89
C SER A 75 1.54 0.57 2.97
N THR A 76 0.81 0.87 4.04
CA THR A 76 0.52 -0.09 5.11
C THR A 76 -0.38 -1.22 4.61
N SER A 77 -1.45 -0.91 3.88
CA SER A 77 -2.35 -1.91 3.30
C SER A 77 -1.64 -2.84 2.31
N TYR A 78 -0.71 -2.31 1.53
CA TYR A 78 0.10 -3.11 0.60
C TYR A 78 1.05 -4.06 1.34
N ILE A 79 1.76 -3.60 2.37
CA ILE A 79 2.63 -4.45 3.18
C ILE A 79 1.81 -5.57 3.86
N LEU A 80 0.66 -5.23 4.46
CA LEU A 80 -0.21 -6.22 5.10
C LEU A 80 -0.78 -7.23 4.10
N THR A 81 -1.13 -6.78 2.90
CA THR A 81 -1.61 -7.68 1.84
C THR A 81 -0.51 -8.62 1.40
N LEU A 82 0.70 -8.14 1.12
CA LEU A 82 1.82 -9.02 0.75
C LEU A 82 2.18 -9.97 1.88
N SER A 83 2.17 -9.52 3.14
CA SER A 83 2.44 -10.38 4.30
C SER A 83 1.44 -11.52 4.41
N ASN A 84 0.14 -11.24 4.24
CA ASN A 84 -0.90 -12.26 4.29
C ASN A 84 -0.85 -13.18 3.08
N PHE A 85 -0.68 -12.60 1.90
CA PHE A 85 -0.77 -13.32 0.64
C PHE A 85 0.46 -14.19 0.38
N LEU A 86 1.68 -13.69 0.63
CA LEU A 86 2.93 -14.42 0.38
C LEU A 86 3.27 -15.37 1.54
N LEU A 87 3.27 -14.89 2.79
CA LEU A 87 3.86 -15.63 3.91
C LEU A 87 2.86 -16.44 4.73
N PHE A 88 1.71 -15.85 5.08
CA PHE A 88 0.79 -16.43 6.06
C PHE A 88 -0.66 -16.47 5.58
N PRO A 89 -0.99 -17.21 4.49
CA PRO A 89 -2.34 -17.20 3.93
C PRO A 89 -3.40 -17.76 4.89
N THR A 90 -3.01 -18.65 5.80
CA THR A 90 -3.91 -19.29 6.78
C THR A 90 -4.10 -18.48 8.06
N ASN A 91 -3.39 -17.35 8.24
CA ASN A 91 -3.46 -16.60 9.49
C ASN A 91 -4.67 -15.67 9.53
N ILE A 92 -5.72 -16.12 10.21
CA ILE A 92 -7.00 -15.42 10.38
C ILE A 92 -6.82 -14.04 11.04
N THR A 93 -5.91 -13.89 11.99
CA THR A 93 -5.68 -12.59 12.67
C THR A 93 -5.14 -11.54 11.70
N LEU A 94 -4.21 -11.95 10.82
CA LEU A 94 -3.60 -11.09 9.82
C LEU A 94 -4.59 -10.72 8.71
N LEU A 95 -5.49 -11.65 8.38
CA LEU A 95 -6.59 -11.44 7.44
C LEU A 95 -7.53 -10.32 7.92
N TYR A 96 -7.97 -10.35 9.17
CA TYR A 96 -8.83 -9.29 9.74
C TYR A 96 -8.12 -7.94 9.74
N LEU A 97 -6.84 -7.90 10.16
CA LEU A 97 -6.05 -6.68 10.16
C LEU A 97 -5.89 -6.08 8.76
N LYS A 98 -5.66 -6.94 7.75
CA LYS A 98 -5.65 -6.58 6.33
C LYS A 98 -6.98 -5.96 5.90
N PHE A 99 -8.13 -6.57 6.21
CA PHE A 99 -9.43 -6.03 5.84
C PHE A 99 -9.67 -4.65 6.44
N ILE A 100 -9.40 -4.48 7.74
CA ILE A 100 -9.52 -3.17 8.41
C ILE A 100 -8.64 -2.13 7.71
N SER A 101 -7.39 -2.48 7.41
CA SER A 101 -6.48 -1.58 6.70
C SER A 101 -7.00 -1.19 5.31
N ILE A 102 -7.53 -2.15 4.54
CA ILE A 102 -8.09 -1.88 3.20
C ILE A 102 -9.34 -0.98 3.29
N PHE A 103 -10.20 -1.17 4.29
CA PHE A 103 -11.36 -0.28 4.50
C PHE A 103 -10.93 1.15 4.84
N VAL A 104 -9.93 1.31 5.71
CA VAL A 104 -9.37 2.62 6.02
C VAL A 104 -8.76 3.27 4.77
N TYR A 105 -8.02 2.50 3.97
CA TYR A 105 -7.47 2.95 2.70
C TYR A 105 -8.58 3.37 1.71
N PHE A 106 -9.64 2.58 1.56
CA PHE A 106 -10.80 2.92 0.73
C PHE A 106 -11.46 4.24 1.19
N TYR A 107 -11.65 4.42 2.50
CA TYR A 107 -12.21 5.64 3.07
C TYR A 107 -11.37 6.89 2.73
N PHE A 108 -10.05 6.82 2.92
CA PHE A 108 -9.17 7.95 2.58
C PHE A 108 -9.13 8.22 1.08
N SER A 109 -9.17 7.17 0.25
CA SER A 109 -9.25 7.29 -1.21
C SER A 109 -10.52 8.01 -1.65
N CYS A 110 -11.68 7.60 -1.14
CA CYS A 110 -12.96 8.27 -1.40
C CYS A 110 -12.94 9.73 -0.96
N LYS A 111 -12.43 10.02 0.25
CA LYS A 111 -12.31 11.40 0.75
C LYS A 111 -11.42 12.25 -0.15
N MET A 112 -10.34 11.68 -0.69
CA MET A 112 -9.42 12.36 -1.60
C MET A 112 -10.09 12.74 -2.94
N VAL A 113 -10.90 11.84 -3.50
CA VAL A 113 -11.64 12.09 -4.75
C VAL A 113 -12.77 13.09 -4.54
N PHE A 114 -13.68 12.81 -3.61
CA PHE A 114 -14.92 13.59 -3.48
C PHE A 114 -14.70 14.98 -2.89
N LYS A 115 -13.74 15.14 -1.96
CA LYS A 115 -13.50 16.42 -1.26
C LYS A 115 -12.39 17.25 -1.89
N PHE A 116 -11.32 16.62 -2.36
CA PHE A 116 -10.13 17.31 -2.86
C PHE A 116 -9.98 17.25 -4.38
N LYS A 117 -10.89 16.55 -5.10
CA LYS A 117 -10.89 16.40 -6.56
C LYS A 117 -9.53 15.93 -7.13
N ASN A 118 -8.79 15.15 -6.34
CA ASN A 118 -7.51 14.61 -6.78
C ASN A 118 -7.72 13.24 -7.44
N GLU A 119 -7.30 13.13 -8.70
CA GLU A 119 -7.43 11.92 -9.52
C GLU A 119 -6.64 10.73 -8.97
N GLU A 120 -5.56 10.97 -8.20
CA GLU A 120 -4.80 9.91 -7.54
C GLU A 120 -5.67 9.05 -6.62
N GLY A 121 -6.71 9.64 -6.03
CA GLY A 121 -7.65 8.90 -5.18
C GLY A 121 -8.50 7.90 -5.94
N VAL A 122 -8.74 8.08 -7.25
CA VAL A 122 -9.50 7.14 -8.08
C VAL A 122 -8.72 5.83 -8.23
N VAL A 123 -7.40 5.94 -8.47
CA VAL A 123 -6.50 4.79 -8.48
C VAL A 123 -6.55 4.07 -7.14
N GLY A 124 -6.65 4.82 -6.04
CA GLY A 124 -6.77 4.27 -4.69
C GLY A 124 -8.06 3.47 -4.47
N ILE A 125 -9.19 3.98 -4.96
CA ILE A 125 -10.50 3.29 -4.93
C ILE A 125 -10.43 1.99 -5.73
N ILE A 126 -9.92 2.04 -6.97
CA ILE A 126 -9.81 0.85 -7.83
C ILE A 126 -8.90 -0.19 -7.18
N SER A 127 -7.75 0.24 -6.66
CA SER A 127 -6.79 -0.64 -6.00
C SER A 127 -7.37 -1.30 -4.75
N SER A 128 -8.04 -0.55 -3.88
CA SER A 128 -8.65 -1.10 -2.66
C SER A 128 -9.76 -2.09 -2.97
N LEU A 129 -10.63 -1.81 -3.95
CA LEU A 129 -11.63 -2.77 -4.41
C LEU A 129 -10.99 -4.05 -4.93
N LEU A 130 -9.93 -3.94 -5.72
CA LEU A 130 -9.23 -5.10 -6.27
C LEU A 130 -8.55 -5.93 -5.16
N LEU A 131 -8.00 -5.28 -4.13
CA LEU A 131 -7.46 -5.96 -2.95
C LEU A 131 -8.53 -6.73 -2.16
N ILE A 132 -9.74 -6.17 -2.06
CA ILE A 132 -10.89 -6.86 -1.45
C ILE A 132 -11.26 -8.09 -2.27
N SER A 133 -11.36 -7.97 -3.60
CA SER A 133 -11.64 -9.11 -4.47
C SER A 133 -10.59 -10.22 -4.30
N ILE A 134 -9.30 -9.86 -4.32
CA ILE A 134 -8.20 -10.82 -4.07
C ILE A 134 -8.34 -11.47 -2.70
N ALA A 135 -8.76 -10.72 -1.68
CA ALA A 135 -8.93 -11.24 -0.32
C ALA A 135 -10.09 -12.25 -0.17
N ILE A 136 -11.10 -12.20 -1.05
CA ILE A 136 -12.28 -13.06 -0.98
C ILE A 136 -12.09 -14.31 -1.84
N PHE A 137 -11.46 -14.17 -3.01
CA PHE A 137 -11.31 -15.26 -3.98
C PHE A 137 -10.07 -16.14 -3.77
N TYR A 138 -9.18 -15.78 -2.86
CA TYR A 138 -7.97 -16.52 -2.52
C TYR A 138 -8.01 -17.00 -1.08
#